data_AF-A0A1Y0M6Y6-F1
#
_entry.id   AF-A0A1Y0M6Y6-F1
#
_cell.length_a   1.000
_cell.length_b   1.000
_cell.length_c   1.000
_cell.angle_alpha   90.00
_cell.angle_beta   90.00
_cell.angle_gamma   90.00
#
_symmetry.space_group_name_H-M   'P 1'
#
loop_
_entity.id
_entity.type
_entity.pdbx_description
1 polymer ?
#
loop_
_entity_poly.entity_id
_entity_poly.type
_entity_poly.pdbx_seq_one_letter_code
_entity_poly.pdbx_strand_id
1 'polypeptide(L)'
;MMFGLITFAVFLLMEGITWCTHKFVMHGFGWYLHEDHHQPKYQGFEKNDAFFVVFAIPSIALFYYGTYTEHTYLFFIGLGILCYGLAYFLVHDVLIHQRFKWFKNTNNFYLKGLRKAHKIHHKNMRKEDSQCFGMLFVPFKYFKKPKI
;
A
#
# COMPACT_ATOMS: atom_id res chain seq x y z
N MET A 1 -1.24 23.26 13.78
CA MET A 1 -0.45 23.39 12.53
C MET A 1 0.71 22.38 12.48
N MET A 2 1.58 22.33 13.49
CA MET A 2 2.73 21.40 13.54
C MET A 2 2.36 19.90 13.43
N PHE A 3 1.36 19.44 14.19
CA PHE A 3 0.97 18.02 14.18
C PHE A 3 0.40 17.52 12.85
N GLY A 4 -0.37 18.35 12.16
CA GLY A 4 -0.88 18.01 10.82
C GLY A 4 0.26 17.83 9.80
N LEU A 5 1.33 18.62 9.91
CA LEU A 5 2.52 18.48 9.07
C LEU A 5 3.25 17.16 9.36
N ILE A 6 3.33 16.73 10.62
CA ILE A 6 3.91 15.42 11.00
C ILE A 6 3.13 14.29 10.33
N THR A 7 1.80 14.28 10.49
CA THR A 7 0.95 13.26 9.86
C THR A 7 1.09 13.27 8.33
N PHE A 8 1.09 14.45 7.70
CA PHE A 8 1.24 14.56 6.24
C PHE A 8 2.63 14.10 5.77
N ALA A 9 3.70 14.47 6.47
CA ALA A 9 5.06 14.04 6.13
C ALA A 9 5.21 12.53 6.26
N VAL A 10 4.69 11.94 7.35
CA VAL A 10 4.72 10.48 7.56
C VAL A 10 3.90 9.77 6.47
N PHE A 11 2.72 10.28 6.12
CA PHE A 11 1.92 9.75 5.02
C PHE A 11 2.71 9.68 3.70
N LEU A 12 3.46 10.74 3.36
CA LEU A 12 4.28 10.76 2.14
C LEU A 12 5.48 9.80 2.24
N LEU A 13 6.16 9.77 3.38
CA LEU A 13 7.31 8.88 3.60
C LEU A 13 6.92 7.40 3.56
N MET A 14 5.69 7.08 3.97
CA MET A 14 5.18 5.72 3.92
C MET A 14 5.19 5.12 2.52
N GLU A 15 5.03 5.90 1.45
CA GLU A 15 5.16 5.39 0.07
C GLU A 15 6.57 4.83 -0.19
N GLY A 16 7.61 5.49 0.33
CA GLY A 16 8.98 4.98 0.23
C GLY A 16 9.20 3.74 1.08
N ILE A 17 8.64 3.72 2.29
CA ILE A 17 8.72 2.58 3.20
C ILE A 17 8.03 1.36 2.58
N THR A 18 6.80 1.50 2.10
CA THR A 18 6.06 0.40 1.50
C THR A 18 6.66 -0.06 0.19
N TRP A 19 7.23 0.85 -0.62
CA TRP A 19 8.00 0.45 -1.80
C TRP A 19 9.18 -0.45 -1.44
N CYS A 20 9.96 -0.05 -0.41
CA CYS A 20 11.09 -0.83 0.07
C CYS A 20 10.64 -2.18 0.66
N THR A 21 9.60 -2.17 1.49
CA THR A 21 9.02 -3.40 2.05
C THR A 21 8.53 -4.32 0.94
N HIS A 22 7.81 -3.79 -0.03
CA HIS A 22 7.28 -4.57 -1.13
C HIS A 22 8.40 -5.21 -1.97
N LYS A 23 9.43 -4.43 -2.33
CA LYS A 23 10.56 -4.93 -3.14
C LYS A 23 11.49 -5.89 -2.39
N PHE A 24 11.89 -5.54 -1.16
CA PHE A 24 12.97 -6.23 -0.46
C PHE A 24 12.49 -7.22 0.60
N VAL A 25 11.28 -7.04 1.14
CA VAL A 25 10.70 -7.93 2.15
C VAL A 25 9.69 -8.85 1.48
N MET A 26 8.64 -8.32 0.86
CA MET A 26 7.55 -9.11 0.27
C MET A 26 8.04 -9.90 -0.95
N HIS A 27 8.78 -9.28 -1.87
CA HIS A 27 9.54 -9.97 -2.93
C HIS A 27 10.91 -10.49 -2.46
N GLY A 28 11.09 -10.66 -1.15
CA GLY A 28 12.32 -11.08 -0.50
C GLY A 28 12.11 -12.31 0.39
N PHE A 29 12.46 -12.18 1.66
CA PHE A 29 12.29 -13.24 2.66
C PHE A 29 10.82 -13.44 3.08
N GLY A 30 9.97 -12.42 2.89
CA GLY A 30 8.53 -12.46 3.14
C GLY A 30 7.70 -13.03 1.99
N TRP A 31 8.33 -13.57 0.93
CA TRP A 31 7.63 -14.08 -0.25
C TRP A 31 6.59 -15.13 0.08
N TYR A 32 6.82 -16.00 1.05
CA TYR A 32 5.82 -16.99 1.48
C TYR A 32 4.47 -16.38 1.91
N LEU A 33 4.49 -15.15 2.42
CA LEU A 33 3.28 -14.41 2.78
C LEU A 33 2.69 -13.64 1.59
N HIS A 34 3.44 -13.44 0.50
CA HIS A 34 3.02 -12.62 -0.63
C HIS A 34 2.74 -13.42 -1.92
N GLU A 35 3.19 -14.67 -1.97
CA GLU A 35 3.13 -15.52 -3.16
C GLU A 35 1.69 -15.80 -3.61
N ASP A 36 0.78 -16.07 -2.67
CA ASP A 36 -0.62 -16.36 -2.97
C ASP A 36 -1.33 -15.14 -3.57
N HIS A 37 -0.94 -13.95 -3.15
CA HIS A 37 -1.42 -12.68 -3.70
C HIS A 37 -1.00 -12.46 -5.17
N HIS A 38 0.11 -13.06 -5.62
CA HIS A 38 0.51 -13.05 -7.04
C HIS A 38 -0.21 -14.07 -7.91
N GLN A 39 -0.92 -15.03 -7.31
CA GLN A 39 -1.57 -16.10 -8.06
C GLN A 39 -2.98 -15.67 -8.50
N PRO A 40 -3.34 -15.90 -9.78
CA PRO A 40 -4.71 -15.68 -10.21
C PRO A 40 -5.62 -16.70 -9.52
N LYS A 41 -6.60 -16.22 -8.74
CA LYS A 41 -7.78 -16.93 -8.16
C LYS A 41 -7.83 -17.16 -6.64
N TYR A 42 -7.26 -16.28 -5.81
CA TYR A 42 -7.63 -16.30 -4.39
C TYR A 42 -8.94 -15.53 -4.13
N GLN A 43 -9.91 -16.16 -3.45
CA GLN A 43 -11.13 -15.52 -2.96
C GLN A 43 -11.10 -15.54 -1.43
N GLY A 44 -11.26 -14.38 -0.79
CA GLY A 44 -11.27 -14.26 0.67
C GLY A 44 -9.95 -13.71 1.21
N PHE A 45 -9.50 -14.23 2.36
CA PHE A 45 -8.25 -13.85 3.02
C PHE A 45 -7.03 -14.43 2.32
N GLU A 46 -5.99 -13.61 2.17
CA GLU A 46 -4.70 -14.01 1.64
C GLU A 46 -3.68 -13.99 2.78
N LYS A 47 -2.63 -14.80 2.71
CA LYS A 47 -1.49 -14.69 3.63
C LYS A 47 -0.90 -13.29 3.61
N ASN A 48 -1.03 -12.60 2.48
CA ASN A 48 -0.62 -11.22 2.29
C ASN A 48 -1.31 -10.26 3.25
N ASP A 49 -2.52 -10.60 3.72
CA ASP A 49 -3.24 -9.80 4.71
C ASP A 49 -2.48 -9.70 6.05
N ALA A 50 -1.52 -10.60 6.32
CA ALA A 50 -0.63 -10.50 7.47
C ALA A 50 0.20 -9.20 7.46
N PHE A 51 0.51 -8.64 6.28
CA PHE A 51 1.23 -7.37 6.21
C PHE A 51 0.41 -6.20 6.76
N PHE A 52 -0.94 -6.24 6.70
CA PHE A 52 -1.76 -5.24 7.39
C PHE A 52 -1.51 -5.26 8.91
N VAL A 53 -1.38 -6.44 9.50
CA VAL A 53 -1.06 -6.59 10.92
C VAL A 53 0.34 -6.07 11.21
N VAL A 54 1.32 -6.40 10.37
CA VAL A 54 2.71 -5.92 10.51
C VAL A 54 2.78 -4.39 10.53
N PHE A 55 2.02 -3.69 9.68
CA PHE A 55 1.96 -2.23 9.67
C PHE A 55 1.05 -1.64 10.76
N ALA A 56 0.02 -2.37 11.19
CA ALA A 56 -0.87 -1.93 12.26
C ALA A 56 -0.18 -1.92 13.63
N ILE A 57 0.69 -2.88 13.93
CA ILE A 57 1.42 -2.97 15.20
C ILE A 57 2.17 -1.67 15.55
N PRO A 58 3.08 -1.15 14.70
CA PRO A 58 3.79 0.09 15.02
C PRO A 58 2.83 1.28 15.08
N SER A 59 1.80 1.34 14.25
CA SER A 59 0.78 2.40 14.31
C SER A 59 0.05 2.43 15.67
N ILE A 60 -0.37 1.25 16.16
CA ILE A 60 -1.06 1.11 17.44
C ILE A 60 -0.12 1.44 18.61
N ALA A 61 1.11 0.95 18.56
CA ALA A 61 2.12 1.28 19.57
C ALA A 61 2.35 2.79 19.66
N LEU A 62 2.48 3.46 18.51
CA LEU A 62 2.65 4.92 18.44
C LEU A 62 1.43 5.68 18.97
N PHE A 63 0.21 5.21 18.73
CA PHE A 63 -0.98 5.77 19.37
C PHE A 63 -0.97 5.61 20.88
N TYR A 64 -0.61 4.42 21.39
CA TYR A 64 -0.53 4.15 22.82
C TYR A 64 0.47 5.11 23.49
N TYR A 65 1.73 5.12 23.04
CA TYR A 65 2.74 5.99 23.64
C TYR A 65 2.43 7.47 23.43
N GLY A 66 1.91 7.86 22.26
CA GLY A 66 1.53 9.23 21.99
C GLY A 66 0.34 9.74 22.83
N THR A 67 -0.47 8.83 23.37
CA THR A 67 -1.62 9.17 24.23
C THR A 67 -1.25 9.19 25.71
N TYR A 68 -0.44 8.23 26.16
CA TYR A 68 -0.16 8.00 27.58
C TYR A 68 1.20 8.55 28.05
N THR A 69 1.96 9.23 27.19
CA THR A 69 3.21 9.91 27.54
C THR A 69 3.17 11.37 27.10
N GLU A 70 4.17 12.15 27.51
CA GLU A 70 4.37 13.54 27.07
C GLU A 70 4.72 13.67 25.56
N HIS A 71 4.95 12.55 24.87
CA HIS A 71 5.36 12.54 23.46
C HIS A 71 4.16 12.52 22.50
N THR A 72 3.27 13.52 22.60
CA THR A 72 2.05 13.62 21.77
C THR A 72 2.31 13.55 20.26
N TYR A 73 3.48 13.97 19.79
CA TYR A 73 3.85 13.87 18.38
C TYR A 73 3.85 12.42 17.85
N LEU A 74 4.10 11.41 18.70
CA LEU A 74 4.05 10.00 18.31
C LEU A 74 2.66 9.59 17.84
N PHE A 75 1.60 10.14 18.45
CA PHE A 75 0.22 9.90 18.03
C PHE A 75 0.02 10.30 16.57
N PHE A 76 0.55 11.47 16.18
CA PHE A 76 0.41 11.99 14.82
C PHE A 76 1.30 11.28 13.81
N ILE A 77 2.38 10.64 14.24
CA ILE A 77 3.13 9.69 13.41
C ILE A 77 2.28 8.44 13.17
N GLY A 78 1.72 7.85 14.24
CA GLY A 78 0.78 6.72 14.13
C GLY A 78 -0.40 7.05 13.21
N LEU A 79 -0.94 8.25 13.30
CA LEU A 79 -2.01 8.73 12.41
C LEU A 79 -1.58 8.78 10.95
N GLY A 80 -0.35 9.20 10.65
CA GLY A 80 0.18 9.21 9.29
C GLY A 80 0.30 7.81 8.69
N ILE A 81 0.77 6.84 9.49
CA ILE A 81 0.85 5.42 9.12
C ILE A 81 -0.55 4.87 8.85
N LEU A 82 -1.51 5.13 9.75
CA LEU A 82 -2.90 4.71 9.59
C LEU A 82 -3.53 5.28 8.32
N CYS A 83 -3.41 6.60 8.08
CA CYS A 83 -3.94 7.24 6.89
C CYS A 83 -3.36 6.64 5.61
N TYR A 84 -2.06 6.35 5.59
CA TYR A 84 -1.44 5.67 4.46
C TYR A 84 -1.96 4.24 4.31
N GLY A 85 -2.08 3.48 5.41
CA GLY A 85 -2.65 2.12 5.40
C GLY A 85 -4.08 2.08 4.86
N LEU A 86 -4.92 3.05 5.23
CA LEU A 86 -6.26 3.20 4.68
C LEU A 86 -6.24 3.51 3.18
N ALA A 87 -5.37 4.44 2.74
CA ALA A 87 -5.21 4.72 1.32
C ALA A 87 -4.72 3.50 0.55
N TYR A 88 -3.76 2.75 1.11
CA TYR A 88 -3.26 1.50 0.55
C TYR A 88 -4.39 0.51 0.37
N PHE A 89 -5.16 0.21 1.42
CA PHE A 89 -6.31 -0.71 1.35
C PHE A 89 -7.35 -0.29 0.29
N LEU A 90 -7.73 1.00 0.26
CA LEU A 90 -8.71 1.50 -0.71
C LEU A 90 -8.21 1.39 -2.16
N VAL A 91 -6.93 1.61 -2.41
CA VAL A 91 -6.37 1.53 -3.76
C VAL A 91 -6.08 0.07 -4.13
N HIS A 92 -5.40 -0.67 -3.27
CA HIS A 92 -4.98 -2.04 -3.52
C HIS A 92 -6.17 -3.00 -3.56
N ASP A 93 -6.85 -3.19 -2.43
CA ASP A 93 -7.86 -4.24 -2.25
C ASP A 93 -9.20 -3.87 -2.87
N VAL A 94 -9.63 -2.61 -2.72
CA VAL A 94 -10.94 -2.16 -3.22
C VAL A 94 -10.87 -1.79 -4.70
N LEU A 95 -9.91 -0.95 -5.10
CA LEU A 95 -9.86 -0.45 -6.47
C LEU A 95 -9.18 -1.42 -7.46
N ILE A 96 -8.08 -2.06 -7.07
CA ILE A 96 -7.27 -2.87 -7.99
C ILE A 96 -7.70 -4.34 -7.96
N HIS A 97 -7.67 -4.98 -6.79
CA HIS A 97 -8.07 -6.38 -6.63
C HIS A 97 -9.60 -6.56 -6.60
N GLN A 98 -10.36 -5.48 -6.41
CA GLN A 98 -11.83 -5.51 -6.35
C GLN A 98 -12.38 -6.55 -5.36
N ARG A 99 -11.68 -6.77 -4.24
CA ARG A 99 -12.18 -7.57 -3.10
C ARG A 99 -13.49 -6.97 -2.58
N PHE A 100 -13.61 -5.64 -2.68
CA PHE A 100 -14.84 -4.90 -2.47
C PHE A 100 -15.19 -4.09 -3.73
N LYS A 101 -16.46 -4.09 -4.15
CA LYS A 101 -16.89 -3.51 -5.43
C LYS A 101 -17.15 -1.99 -5.41
N TRP A 102 -16.61 -1.24 -4.43
CA TRP A 102 -16.94 0.18 -4.22
C TRP A 102 -16.47 1.11 -5.36
N PHE A 103 -15.35 0.80 -6.02
CA PHE A 103 -14.76 1.64 -7.08
C PHE A 103 -14.76 0.97 -8.47
N LYS A 104 -15.67 0.02 -8.70
CA LYS A 104 -15.69 -0.78 -9.93
C LYS A 104 -15.76 0.08 -11.21
N ASN A 105 -16.53 1.17 -11.17
CA ASN A 105 -16.82 2.03 -12.34
C ASN A 105 -16.06 3.37 -12.34
N THR A 106 -14.95 3.50 -11.61
CA THR A 106 -14.23 4.78 -11.58
C THR A 106 -13.64 5.16 -12.95
N ASN A 107 -13.85 6.42 -13.37
CA ASN A 107 -13.33 6.98 -14.62
C ASN A 107 -12.08 7.86 -14.41
N ASN A 108 -11.57 7.97 -13.18
CA ASN A 108 -10.45 8.85 -12.86
C ASN A 108 -9.13 8.35 -13.51
N PHE A 109 -8.42 9.26 -14.20
CA PHE A 109 -7.19 8.91 -14.94
C PHE A 109 -6.08 8.37 -14.02
N TYR A 110 -5.94 8.94 -12.83
CA TYR A 110 -4.92 8.57 -11.86
C TYR A 110 -5.20 7.16 -11.33
N LEU A 111 -6.43 6.90 -10.89
CA LEU A 111 -6.84 5.58 -10.39
C LEU A 111 -6.70 4.47 -11.45
N LYS A 112 -6.95 4.79 -12.73
CA LYS A 112 -6.70 3.86 -13.84
C LYS A 112 -5.20 3.59 -14.04
N GLY A 113 -4.36 4.61 -13.90
CA GLY A 113 -2.90 4.46 -13.99
C GLY A 113 -2.33 3.58 -12.89
N LEU A 114 -2.78 3.77 -11.64
CA LEU A 114 -2.40 2.91 -10.51
C LEU A 114 -2.79 1.44 -10.79
N ARG A 115 -4.05 1.20 -11.19
CA ARG A 115 -4.53 -0.13 -11.54
C ARG A 115 -3.71 -0.78 -12.66
N LYS A 116 -3.32 0.00 -13.69
CA LYS A 116 -2.49 -0.51 -14.78
C LYS A 116 -1.09 -0.88 -14.30
N ALA A 117 -0.46 -0.04 -13.50
CA ALA A 117 0.89 -0.30 -12.97
C ALA A 117 0.92 -1.57 -12.12
N HIS A 118 -0.04 -1.71 -11.19
CA HIS A 118 -0.15 -2.89 -10.32
C HIS A 118 -0.49 -4.16 -11.09
N LYS A 119 -1.34 -4.07 -12.12
CA LYS A 119 -1.61 -5.24 -12.99
C LYS A 119 -0.35 -5.71 -13.73
N ILE A 120 0.54 -4.79 -14.12
CA ILE A 120 1.83 -5.16 -14.73
C ILE A 120 2.75 -5.80 -13.70
N HIS A 121 2.74 -5.33 -12.46
CA HIS A 121 3.44 -5.95 -11.35
C HIS A 121 3.02 -7.42 -11.15
N HIS A 122 1.71 -7.68 -11.03
CA HIS A 122 1.14 -9.02 -10.90
C HIS A 122 1.22 -9.90 -12.16
N LYS A 123 1.64 -9.36 -13.31
CA LYS A 123 1.84 -10.19 -14.50
C LYS A 123 2.98 -11.20 -14.27
N ASN A 124 3.91 -10.85 -13.39
CA ASN A 124 4.92 -11.78 -12.92
C ASN A 124 4.40 -12.52 -11.67
N MET A 125 4.38 -13.85 -11.76
CA MET A 125 3.92 -14.72 -10.69
C MET A 125 5.06 -15.21 -9.79
N ARG A 126 6.31 -14.85 -10.12
CA ARG A 126 7.50 -15.21 -9.36
C ARG A 126 7.99 -14.04 -8.53
N LYS A 127 8.86 -14.36 -7.59
CA LYS A 127 9.52 -13.41 -6.71
C LYS A 127 10.46 -12.47 -7.49
N GLU A 128 11.24 -13.01 -8.42
CA GLU A 128 12.29 -12.32 -9.16
C GLU A 128 11.74 -11.53 -10.35
N ASP A 129 12.41 -10.45 -10.78
CA ASP A 129 12.10 -9.66 -11.99
C ASP A 129 10.73 -8.96 -12.02
N SER A 130 10.05 -8.85 -10.87
CA SER A 130 8.87 -8.02 -10.72
C SER A 130 9.19 -6.54 -10.88
N GLN A 131 8.23 -5.79 -11.43
CA GLN A 131 8.37 -4.38 -11.71
C GLN A 131 7.26 -3.61 -10.99
N CYS A 132 7.50 -2.33 -10.70
CA CYS A 132 6.48 -1.41 -10.17
C CYS A 132 5.93 -1.80 -8.78
N PHE A 133 6.76 -1.65 -7.74
CA PHE A 133 6.41 -1.96 -6.35
C PHE A 133 5.64 -0.83 -5.62
N GLY A 134 5.52 0.35 -6.24
CA GLY A 134 4.85 1.51 -5.63
C GLY A 134 3.32 1.39 -5.68
N MET A 135 2.65 2.04 -4.73
CA MET A 135 1.21 1.96 -4.54
C MET A 135 0.50 3.24 -5.01
N LEU A 136 0.84 4.38 -4.41
CA LEU A 136 0.27 5.68 -4.74
C LEU A 136 1.14 6.44 -5.74
N PHE A 137 2.42 6.08 -5.86
CA PHE A 137 3.35 6.67 -6.81
C PHE A 137 3.96 5.62 -7.73
N VAL A 138 3.53 5.62 -8.99
CA VAL A 138 3.95 4.66 -10.01
C VAL A 138 4.52 5.38 -11.25
N PRO A 139 5.34 4.72 -12.09
CA PRO A 139 5.95 5.36 -13.25
C PRO A 139 4.94 6.02 -14.19
N PHE A 140 5.25 7.25 -14.64
CA PHE A 140 4.34 8.08 -15.44
C PHE A 140 3.82 7.42 -16.73
N LYS A 141 4.57 6.45 -17.28
CA LYS A 141 4.18 5.70 -18.48
C LYS A 141 2.83 4.97 -18.33
N TYR A 142 2.39 4.69 -17.11
CA TYR A 142 1.12 4.00 -16.86
C TYR A 142 -0.10 4.92 -16.90
N PHE A 143 0.08 6.23 -16.78
CA PHE A 143 -1.00 7.22 -16.90
C PHE A 143 -1.24 7.68 -18.34
N LYS A 144 -0.28 7.43 -19.25
CA LYS A 144 -0.42 7.78 -20.66
C LYS A 144 -1.44 6.86 -21.34
N LYS A 145 -2.36 7.45 -22.11
CA LYS A 145 -3.21 6.70 -23.05
C LYS A 145 -2.28 5.95 -24.04
N PRO A 146 -2.62 4.71 -24.43
CA PRO A 146 -1.92 4.08 -25.54
C PRO A 146 -1.97 5.03 -26.75
N LYS A 147 -0.83 5.26 -27.41
CA LYS A 147 -0.85 5.88 -28.73
C LYS A 147 -1.57 4.87 -29.63
N ILE A 148 -2.77 5.24 -30.08
CA ILE A 148 -3.52 4.52 -31.13
C ILE A 148 -2.80 4.80 -32.44
#